data_AF-A0ABD3MCJ0-F1
#
_entry.id   AF-A0ABD3MCJ0-F1
#
_cell.length_a   1.000
_cell.length_b   1.000
_cell.length_c   1.000
_cell.angle_alpha   90.00
_cell.angle_beta   90.00
_cell.angle_gamma   90.00
#
_symmetry.space_group_name_H-M   'P 1'
#
loop_
_entity.id
_entity.type
_entity.pdbx_description
1 polymer ?
#
loop_
_entity_poly.entity_id
_entity_poly.type
_entity_poly.pdbx_seq_one_letter_code
_entity_poly.pdbx_strand_id
1 'polypeptide(L)'
;MTDRPYINRRHLPCGPHSPSKPALSKEDASKRLTRGALKSACRRDKTKEVAADASRKRIAITVQSQQVAQRGAGNSANASGQLRLLDEKVKMCARKFNEAKAAADRIEEDVKSQSDELAELGLEAKALHEMLEGNNSDAKKIASITEEINEADHCSEEMLIYRHQLNYMHQRLGNNSVSLDGHIGEMSATLSSAQKERDRSQNMLSELDSSLFCASTELDETIKDLLIVDNERSRELFRKQQEAASAERMEKWNINRVNSNMAMHESLADENRSERDRLQRSVRERRSQLRALNKSMDENMPKLSSLEDTLTQIEQATGVISITEIVQKMQNYDEYHLRLTKEKMGAEERLKAAKSALAKDQDARAQLKTQGFGTTELNREILDDIKASIVTEKIGGKIVKSTNKRLENLLIGLRQGGIGLYNRLLPFHSSLLNEEAPVLGEMDSTNAVQAASDTMEMINFTEKVLGKMLLEIGGIRFVDSRVDTGKEVAGPESPTEMMNCRVPPKNTSEENAAASDESTVDSSDDVPSRCHLKTTSQQHAEAQLLEELRSKKKRIKKKRPPSRRDSENDGIIQTDSQPQADTPNIKNLASPTKRQSGNKPREDPIDRVQAFLTEVPSLE
;
A
#
# COMPACT_ATOMS: atom_id res chain seq x y z
N MET A 1 -26.57 -26.49 22.79
CA MET A 1 -27.59 -27.13 21.94
C MET A 1 -26.88 -27.44 20.62
N THR A 2 -26.60 -28.65 20.15
CA THR A 2 -26.88 -30.08 20.43
C THR A 2 -26.02 -30.77 19.34
N ASP A 3 -25.44 -31.96 19.40
CA ASP A 3 -25.10 -32.95 20.40
C ASP A 3 -24.13 -33.92 19.69
N ARG A 4 -23.32 -34.64 20.50
CA ARG A 4 -22.29 -35.69 20.26
C ARG A 4 -22.68 -36.87 19.33
N PRO A 5 -21.86 -37.94 19.09
CA PRO A 5 -20.57 -38.37 19.74
C PRO A 5 -19.46 -38.87 18.75
N TYR A 6 -18.15 -38.89 19.03
CA TYR A 6 -17.32 -39.60 20.05
C TYR A 6 -17.51 -41.12 20.15
N ILE A 7 -16.69 -41.89 19.43
CA ILE A 7 -16.42 -43.30 19.72
C ILE A 7 -15.04 -43.43 20.38
N ASN A 8 -15.07 -44.18 21.47
CA ASN A 8 -14.08 -44.37 22.51
C ASN A 8 -13.37 -45.71 22.27
N ARG A 9 -12.04 -45.79 22.27
CA ARG A 9 -11.33 -47.06 22.53
C ARG A 9 -10.17 -46.84 23.50
N ARG A 10 -10.25 -47.60 24.59
CA ARG A 10 -9.35 -47.66 25.75
C ARG A 10 -8.01 -48.32 25.39
N HIS A 11 -6.92 -47.77 25.94
CA HIS A 11 -5.91 -48.42 26.79
C HIS A 11 -5.90 -49.97 26.83
N LEU A 12 -4.77 -50.70 26.70
CA LEU A 12 -3.54 -50.68 27.53
C LEU A 12 -2.49 -51.69 26.92
N PRO A 13 -1.30 -51.97 27.51
CA PRO A 13 0.04 -51.73 26.93
C PRO A 13 0.87 -53.01 26.64
N CYS A 14 2.05 -52.86 26.03
CA CYS A 14 3.26 -53.61 26.39
C CYS A 14 4.49 -52.94 25.79
N GLY A 15 5.53 -52.77 26.61
CA GLY A 15 6.77 -52.06 26.30
C GLY A 15 7.84 -52.95 25.64
N PRO A 16 9.12 -52.80 26.04
CA PRO A 16 10.08 -52.04 25.24
C PRO A 16 11.34 -52.86 24.87
N HIS A 17 12.27 -52.17 24.19
CA HIS A 17 13.71 -52.45 24.04
C HIS A 17 14.15 -53.14 22.75
N SER A 18 14.59 -52.29 21.82
CA SER A 18 15.69 -52.59 20.90
C SER A 18 17.01 -52.62 21.67
N PRO A 19 17.89 -53.59 21.38
CA PRO A 19 19.32 -53.40 21.56
C PRO A 19 20.06 -53.42 20.21
N SER A 20 20.88 -52.39 20.05
CA SER A 20 22.25 -52.40 19.50
C SER A 20 22.76 -53.67 18.79
N LYS A 21 23.21 -53.46 17.56
CA LYS A 21 24.18 -54.29 16.83
C LYS A 21 25.40 -54.65 17.70
N PRO A 22 25.93 -55.87 17.53
CA PRO A 22 27.37 -56.08 17.54
C PRO A 22 27.84 -56.51 16.14
N ALA A 23 28.94 -55.89 15.71
CA ALA A 23 29.83 -56.47 14.73
C ALA A 23 30.42 -57.76 15.30
N LEU A 24 30.30 -58.87 14.58
CA LEU A 24 30.98 -60.12 14.89
C LEU A 24 31.78 -60.57 13.68
N SER A 25 33.03 -60.85 13.99
CA SER A 25 34.15 -61.23 13.15
C SER A 25 33.92 -62.53 12.40
N LYS A 26 34.51 -62.60 11.21
CA LYS A 26 34.98 -63.85 10.61
C LYS A 26 35.88 -64.56 11.62
N GLU A 27 35.47 -65.72 12.11
CA GLU A 27 36.37 -66.83 12.44
C GLU A 27 35.57 -68.09 12.81
N ASP A 28 36.05 -69.22 12.30
CA ASP A 28 35.80 -70.59 12.75
C ASP A 28 34.42 -71.23 12.64
N ALA A 29 34.16 -71.85 11.47
CA ALA A 29 33.51 -73.16 11.42
C ALA A 29 33.82 -73.96 10.14
N SER A 30 35.06 -73.95 9.65
CA SER A 30 35.52 -74.99 8.71
C SER A 30 35.98 -76.22 9.50
N LYS A 31 35.03 -77.00 10.03
CA LYS A 31 35.34 -78.38 10.42
C LYS A 31 35.41 -79.23 9.15
N ARG A 32 36.56 -79.16 8.48
CA ARG A 32 37.02 -80.17 7.54
C ARG A 32 36.88 -81.53 8.21
N LEU A 33 35.91 -82.32 7.75
CA LEU A 33 35.91 -83.76 7.97
C LEU A 33 37.15 -84.31 7.26
N THR A 34 38.23 -84.44 8.03
CA THR A 34 39.48 -85.00 7.54
C THR A 34 39.27 -86.45 7.15
N ARG A 35 39.90 -86.86 6.05
CA ARG A 35 40.00 -88.23 5.52
C ARG A 35 40.40 -89.29 6.59
N GLY A 36 40.85 -88.86 7.76
CA GLY A 36 41.10 -89.69 8.94
C GLY A 36 39.84 -90.17 9.68
N ALA A 37 38.76 -89.38 9.72
CA ALA A 37 37.50 -89.77 10.37
C ALA A 37 36.71 -90.81 9.56
N LEU A 38 36.83 -90.80 8.22
CA LEU A 38 36.27 -91.87 7.38
C LEU A 38 37.05 -93.19 7.48
N LYS A 39 38.36 -93.14 7.76
CA LYS A 39 39.19 -94.36 7.94
C LYS A 39 38.95 -95.07 9.28
N SER A 40 38.43 -94.39 10.30
CA SER A 40 38.08 -95.01 11.60
C SER A 40 36.69 -95.67 11.61
N ALA A 41 35.79 -95.27 10.70
CA ALA A 41 34.51 -95.94 10.48
C ALA A 41 34.67 -97.27 9.71
N CYS A 42 35.47 -97.31 8.64
CA CYS A 42 35.77 -98.57 7.91
C CYS A 42 36.64 -99.58 8.69
N ARG A 43 37.20 -99.21 9.85
CA ARG A 43 37.92 -100.16 10.72
C ARG A 43 37.02 -100.94 11.68
N ARG A 44 35.76 -100.53 11.86
CA ARG A 44 34.82 -101.22 12.76
C ARG A 44 34.12 -102.44 12.14
N ASP A 45 34.21 -102.63 10.83
CA ASP A 45 33.69 -103.83 10.17
C ASP A 45 34.72 -104.97 9.99
N LYS A 46 36.01 -104.74 10.25
CA LYS A 46 37.01 -105.81 10.23
C LYS A 46 37.04 -106.69 11.49
N THR A 47 36.28 -106.34 12.54
CA THR A 47 36.21 -107.13 13.78
C THR A 47 35.07 -108.15 13.81
N LYS A 48 34.15 -108.13 12.84
CA LYS A 48 33.12 -109.17 12.71
C LYS A 48 33.56 -110.37 11.85
N GLU A 49 34.56 -110.20 10.98
CA GLU A 49 35.10 -111.29 10.16
C GLU A 49 36.03 -112.23 10.96
N VAL A 50 36.77 -111.70 11.95
CA VAL A 50 37.67 -112.50 12.81
C VAL A 50 36.91 -113.35 13.83
N ALA A 51 35.72 -112.93 14.28
CA ALA A 51 34.87 -113.73 15.16
C ALA A 51 34.19 -114.90 14.43
N ALA A 52 33.85 -114.73 13.15
CA ALA A 52 33.30 -115.79 12.31
C ALA A 52 34.37 -116.87 11.98
N ASP A 53 35.63 -116.48 11.80
CA ASP A 53 36.73 -117.42 11.50
C ASP A 53 37.20 -118.21 12.75
N ALA A 54 37.14 -117.58 13.94
CA ALA A 54 37.42 -118.25 15.21
C ALA A 54 36.35 -119.30 15.59
N SER A 55 35.09 -119.09 15.20
CA SER A 55 34.01 -120.06 15.40
C SER A 55 34.08 -121.23 14.40
N ARG A 56 34.47 -120.98 13.13
CA ARG A 56 34.70 -122.04 12.14
C ARG A 56 35.88 -122.95 12.53
N LYS A 57 36.95 -122.41 13.13
CA LYS A 57 38.09 -123.20 13.65
C LYS A 57 37.73 -124.07 14.86
N ARG A 58 36.84 -123.63 15.75
CA ARG A 58 36.36 -124.46 16.88
C ARG A 58 35.44 -125.60 16.43
N ILE A 59 34.61 -125.38 15.41
CA ILE A 59 33.75 -126.43 14.86
C ILE A 59 34.56 -127.48 14.08
N ALA A 60 35.60 -127.07 13.34
CA ALA A 60 36.50 -128.00 12.64
C ALA A 60 37.29 -128.92 13.60
N ILE A 61 37.77 -128.40 14.73
CA ILE A 61 38.49 -129.19 15.75
C ILE A 61 37.55 -130.17 16.48
N THR A 62 36.28 -129.81 16.67
CA THR A 62 35.29 -130.67 17.34
C THR A 62 34.78 -131.79 16.41
N VAL A 63 34.72 -131.55 15.10
CA VAL A 63 34.38 -132.59 14.12
C VAL A 63 35.54 -133.58 13.92
N GLN A 64 36.79 -133.13 14.04
CA GLN A 64 37.97 -134.00 13.96
C GLN A 64 38.18 -134.82 15.25
N SER A 65 37.86 -134.29 16.43
CA SER A 65 37.95 -135.05 17.70
C SER A 65 36.85 -136.11 17.88
N GLN A 66 35.68 -135.95 17.23
CA GLN A 66 34.65 -137.01 17.19
C GLN A 66 34.95 -138.15 16.19
N GLN A 67 35.81 -137.95 15.20
CA GLN A 67 36.20 -139.01 14.24
C GLN A 67 37.36 -139.90 14.74
N VAL A 68 38.11 -139.47 15.77
CA VAL A 68 39.23 -140.24 16.34
C VAL A 68 38.80 -141.22 17.45
N ALA A 69 37.59 -141.09 18.00
CA ALA A 69 37.08 -141.96 19.08
C ALA A 69 36.34 -143.24 18.60
N GLN A 70 36.34 -143.60 17.31
CA GLN A 70 35.59 -144.77 16.77
C GLN A 70 36.41 -145.71 15.87
N ARG A 71 37.70 -145.90 16.13
CA ARG A 71 38.49 -147.00 15.51
C ARG A 71 39.14 -147.86 16.58
N GLY A 72 38.45 -148.93 16.99
CA GLY A 72 39.03 -149.98 17.83
C GLY A 72 38.02 -150.90 18.50
N ALA A 73 37.33 -151.76 17.73
CA ALA A 73 36.85 -153.08 18.16
C ALA A 73 36.17 -153.75 16.96
N GLY A 74 36.72 -154.88 16.52
CA GLY A 74 36.24 -155.64 15.37
C GLY A 74 35.07 -156.58 15.68
N ASN A 75 34.44 -156.97 14.57
CA ASN A 75 33.60 -158.15 14.34
C ASN A 75 32.12 -158.15 14.76
N SER A 76 31.30 -157.95 13.74
CA SER A 76 30.29 -158.91 13.24
C SER A 76 28.89 -158.31 13.12
N ALA A 77 28.50 -158.10 11.85
CA ALA A 77 27.15 -158.09 11.31
C ALA A 77 26.03 -157.45 12.15
N ASN A 78 25.79 -156.16 11.93
CA ASN A 78 24.43 -155.61 12.00
C ASN A 78 24.27 -154.39 11.07
N ALA A 79 24.09 -154.62 9.77
CA ALA A 79 23.90 -153.58 8.74
C ALA A 79 22.72 -152.63 9.05
N SER A 80 21.74 -153.10 9.83
CA SER A 80 20.59 -152.30 10.31
C SER A 80 20.99 -151.18 11.28
N GLY A 81 22.01 -151.40 12.13
CA GLY A 81 22.48 -150.40 13.10
C GLY A 81 23.29 -149.28 12.45
N GLN A 82 24.12 -149.61 11.46
CA GLN A 82 24.84 -148.60 10.66
C GLN A 82 23.89 -147.78 9.79
N LEU A 83 22.84 -148.39 9.23
CA LEU A 83 21.82 -147.67 8.45
C LEU A 83 21.03 -146.68 9.33
N ARG A 84 20.66 -147.06 10.56
CA ARG A 84 20.00 -146.17 11.52
C ARG A 84 20.89 -145.01 11.96
N LEU A 85 22.17 -145.25 12.24
CA LEU A 85 23.11 -144.18 12.58
C LEU A 85 23.32 -143.21 11.40
N LEU A 86 23.36 -143.72 10.16
CA LEU A 86 23.46 -142.89 8.97
C LEU A 86 22.18 -142.07 8.75
N ASP A 87 21.01 -142.68 8.89
CA ASP A 87 19.70 -142.01 8.83
C ASP A 87 19.57 -140.92 9.91
N GLU A 88 20.04 -141.19 11.13
CA GLU A 88 20.07 -140.21 12.22
C GLU A 88 21.06 -139.07 11.94
N LYS A 89 22.23 -139.35 11.36
CA LYS A 89 23.17 -138.32 10.89
C LYS A 89 22.60 -137.49 9.74
N VAL A 90 21.91 -138.10 8.78
CA VAL A 90 21.24 -137.40 7.67
C VAL A 90 20.11 -136.52 8.22
N LYS A 91 19.31 -137.01 9.16
CA LYS A 91 18.28 -136.22 9.87
C LYS A 91 18.88 -135.07 10.69
N MET A 92 20.03 -135.27 11.32
CA MET A 92 20.75 -134.20 12.01
C MET A 92 21.34 -133.17 11.03
N CYS A 93 21.89 -133.60 9.90
CA CYS A 93 22.35 -132.71 8.84
C CYS A 93 21.20 -131.94 8.19
N ALA A 94 20.06 -132.59 7.94
CA ALA A 94 18.85 -131.95 7.42
C ALA A 94 18.28 -130.92 8.41
N ARG A 95 18.26 -131.23 9.72
CA ARG A 95 17.90 -130.27 10.76
C ARG A 95 18.84 -129.06 10.78
N LYS A 96 20.16 -129.29 10.79
CA LYS A 96 21.16 -128.21 10.74
C LYS A 96 21.06 -127.39 9.46
N PHE A 97 20.75 -128.01 8.32
CA PHE A 97 20.55 -127.33 7.06
C PHE A 97 19.28 -126.46 7.09
N ASN A 98 18.16 -127.02 7.58
CA ASN A 98 16.90 -126.27 7.69
C ASN A 98 17.01 -125.12 8.70
N GLU A 99 17.74 -125.30 9.79
CA GLU A 99 18.01 -124.27 10.79
C GLU A 99 18.95 -123.18 10.23
N ALA A 100 20.00 -123.56 9.50
CA ALA A 100 20.86 -122.62 8.80
C ALA A 100 20.12 -121.86 7.68
N LYS A 101 19.20 -122.53 6.98
CA LYS A 101 18.34 -121.90 5.98
C LYS A 101 17.37 -120.91 6.62
N ALA A 102 16.67 -121.30 7.69
CA ALA A 102 15.80 -120.38 8.42
C ALA A 102 16.55 -119.18 9.02
N ALA A 103 17.80 -119.38 9.47
CA ALA A 103 18.66 -118.30 9.93
C ALA A 103 19.10 -117.38 8.76
N ALA A 104 19.42 -117.95 7.59
CA ALA A 104 19.74 -117.19 6.40
C ALA A 104 18.55 -116.38 5.89
N ASP A 105 17.35 -116.98 5.86
CA ASP A 105 16.11 -116.31 5.44
C ASP A 105 15.78 -115.13 6.38
N ARG A 106 15.97 -115.29 7.70
CA ARG A 106 15.81 -114.18 8.67
C ARG A 106 16.81 -113.06 8.44
N ILE A 107 18.08 -113.41 8.21
CA ILE A 107 19.12 -112.41 7.92
C ILE A 107 18.81 -111.70 6.60
N GLU A 108 18.30 -112.41 5.59
CA GLU A 108 17.89 -111.80 4.33
C GLU A 108 16.72 -110.82 4.51
N GLU A 109 15.74 -111.17 5.34
CA GLU A 109 14.62 -110.30 5.70
C GLU A 109 15.09 -109.06 6.47
N ASP A 110 15.98 -109.22 7.46
CA ASP A 110 16.57 -108.11 8.22
C ASP A 110 17.40 -107.18 7.31
N VAL A 111 18.19 -107.74 6.38
CA VAL A 111 18.98 -106.96 5.41
C VAL A 111 18.06 -106.19 4.45
N LYS A 112 16.94 -106.78 4.02
CA LYS A 112 15.95 -106.07 3.20
C LYS A 112 15.31 -104.93 3.98
N SER A 113 14.85 -105.18 5.21
CA SER A 113 14.28 -104.14 6.08
C SER A 113 15.26 -102.99 6.32
N GLN A 114 16.55 -103.29 6.57
CA GLN A 114 17.57 -102.25 6.76
C GLN A 114 17.91 -101.53 5.46
N SER A 115 17.86 -102.20 4.31
CA SER A 115 18.05 -101.58 3.00
C SER A 115 16.92 -100.60 2.69
N ASP A 116 15.69 -100.94 3.02
CA ASP A 116 14.52 -100.09 2.82
C ASP A 116 14.57 -98.87 3.76
N GLU A 117 14.93 -99.06 5.04
CA GLU A 117 15.12 -97.96 6.00
C GLU A 117 16.28 -97.02 5.59
N LEU A 118 17.38 -97.56 5.08
CA LEU A 118 18.48 -96.75 4.54
C LEU A 118 18.08 -95.99 3.28
N ALA A 119 17.19 -96.54 2.44
CA ALA A 119 16.67 -95.85 1.28
C ALA A 119 15.76 -94.68 1.68
N GLU A 120 14.90 -94.89 2.68
CA GLU A 120 14.03 -93.84 3.24
C GLU A 120 14.85 -92.71 3.89
N LEU A 121 15.81 -93.05 4.76
CA LEU A 121 16.74 -92.08 5.33
C LEU A 121 17.57 -91.36 4.27
N GLY A 122 17.90 -92.03 3.15
CA GLY A 122 18.57 -91.43 2.01
C GLY A 122 17.73 -90.36 1.32
N LEU A 123 16.42 -90.57 1.20
CA LEU A 123 15.48 -89.59 0.65
C LEU A 123 15.29 -88.40 1.61
N GLU A 124 15.16 -88.65 2.91
CA GLU A 124 15.08 -87.60 3.92
C GLU A 124 16.35 -86.74 3.97
N ALA A 125 17.53 -87.38 3.94
CA ALA A 125 18.80 -86.67 3.91
C ALA A 125 18.94 -85.80 2.66
N LYS A 126 18.44 -86.26 1.51
CA LYS A 126 18.42 -85.48 0.27
C LYS A 126 17.47 -84.29 0.36
N ALA A 127 16.26 -84.49 0.90
CA ALA A 127 15.30 -83.40 1.11
C ALA A 127 15.84 -82.34 2.09
N LEU A 128 16.47 -82.77 3.19
CA LEU A 128 17.15 -81.86 4.13
C LEU A 128 18.31 -81.11 3.49
N HIS A 129 19.09 -81.77 2.63
CA HIS A 129 20.16 -81.10 1.91
C HIS A 129 19.63 -80.05 0.94
N GLU A 130 18.57 -80.35 0.17
CA GLU A 130 17.88 -79.39 -0.70
C GLU A 130 17.28 -78.22 0.10
N MET A 131 16.81 -78.47 1.34
CA MET A 131 16.38 -77.41 2.24
C MET A 131 17.53 -76.53 2.74
N LEU A 132 18.66 -77.13 3.16
CA LEU A 132 19.83 -76.40 3.66
C LEU A 132 20.52 -75.58 2.56
N GLU A 133 20.53 -76.05 1.32
CA GLU A 133 21.03 -75.30 0.17
C GLU A 133 20.06 -74.22 -0.31
N GLY A 134 18.83 -74.18 0.22
CA GLY A 134 17.79 -73.24 -0.23
C GLY A 134 17.29 -73.53 -1.66
N ASN A 135 17.55 -74.73 -2.19
CA ASN A 135 17.15 -75.16 -3.52
C ASN A 135 15.71 -75.72 -3.58
N ASN A 136 15.06 -75.81 -2.43
CA ASN A 136 13.66 -76.24 -2.31
C ASN A 136 12.70 -75.23 -3.00
N SER A 137 11.51 -75.71 -3.39
CA SER A 137 10.51 -74.90 -4.11
C SER A 137 10.04 -73.69 -3.33
N ASP A 138 9.92 -73.82 -2.00
CA ASP A 138 9.41 -72.77 -1.14
C ASP A 138 10.42 -71.65 -0.96
N ALA A 139 11.71 -71.96 -0.87
CA ALA A 139 12.81 -70.99 -0.80
C ALA A 139 12.92 -70.20 -2.11
N LYS A 140 12.76 -70.86 -3.27
CA LYS A 140 12.67 -70.17 -4.57
C LYS A 140 11.46 -69.25 -4.65
N LYS A 141 10.31 -69.70 -4.13
CA LYS A 141 9.09 -68.89 -4.08
C LYS A 141 9.24 -67.69 -3.14
N ILE A 142 9.83 -67.89 -1.96
CA ILE A 142 10.14 -66.81 -1.01
C ILE A 142 11.10 -65.80 -1.65
N ALA A 143 12.14 -66.27 -2.35
CA ALA A 143 13.08 -65.40 -3.06
C ALA A 143 12.36 -64.56 -4.13
N SER A 144 11.52 -65.18 -4.97
CA SER A 144 10.70 -64.48 -5.98
C SER A 144 9.80 -63.42 -5.37
N ILE A 145 9.07 -63.75 -4.30
CA ILE A 145 8.19 -62.79 -3.61
C ILE A 145 9.01 -61.66 -2.98
N THR A 146 10.21 -61.95 -2.45
CA THR A 146 11.08 -60.92 -1.88
C THR A 146 11.58 -59.95 -2.96
N GLU A 147 11.88 -60.47 -4.15
CA GLU A 147 12.26 -59.65 -5.31
C GLU A 147 11.10 -58.77 -5.78
N GLU A 148 9.89 -59.33 -5.88
CA GLU A 148 8.66 -58.58 -6.21
C GLU A 148 8.36 -57.48 -5.18
N ILE A 149 8.55 -57.76 -3.88
CA ILE A 149 8.39 -56.75 -2.81
C ILE A 149 9.40 -55.62 -2.98
N ASN A 150 10.67 -55.96 -3.22
CA ASN A 150 11.71 -54.94 -3.40
C ASN A 150 11.45 -54.06 -4.64
N GLU A 151 10.96 -54.64 -5.73
CA GLU A 151 10.60 -53.90 -6.94
C GLU A 151 9.37 -52.99 -6.70
N ALA A 152 8.36 -53.49 -5.98
CA ALA A 152 7.21 -52.69 -5.57
C ALA A 152 7.60 -51.53 -4.62
N ASP A 153 8.50 -51.78 -3.68
CA ASP A 153 9.02 -50.76 -2.77
C ASP A 153 9.81 -49.69 -3.54
N HIS A 154 10.68 -50.10 -4.47
CA HIS A 154 11.40 -49.16 -5.32
C HIS A 154 10.47 -48.29 -6.16
N CYS A 155 9.45 -48.90 -6.79
CA CYS A 155 8.44 -48.17 -7.55
C CYS A 155 7.64 -47.19 -6.65
N SER A 156 7.31 -47.61 -5.43
CA SER A 156 6.64 -46.77 -4.43
C SER A 156 7.49 -45.56 -4.02
N GLU A 157 8.79 -45.75 -3.81
CA GLU A 157 9.73 -44.67 -3.49
C GLU A 157 9.81 -43.64 -4.62
N GLU A 158 9.94 -44.08 -5.88
CA GLU A 158 9.93 -43.19 -7.04
C GLU A 158 8.64 -42.38 -7.14
N MET A 159 7.49 -43.03 -6.92
CA MET A 159 6.18 -42.36 -6.91
C MET A 159 6.06 -41.34 -5.77
N LEU A 160 6.62 -41.61 -4.59
CA LEU A 160 6.66 -40.67 -3.48
C LEU A 160 7.54 -39.46 -3.79
N ILE A 161 8.71 -39.67 -4.41
CA ILE A 161 9.60 -38.59 -4.85
C ILE A 161 8.88 -37.70 -5.87
N TYR A 162 8.25 -38.31 -6.88
CA TYR A 162 7.49 -37.58 -7.90
C TYR A 162 6.33 -36.79 -7.29
N ARG A 163 5.57 -37.40 -6.38
CA ARG A 163 4.50 -36.72 -5.64
C ARG A 163 5.03 -35.53 -4.83
N HIS A 164 6.19 -35.66 -4.21
CA HIS A 164 6.82 -34.55 -3.48
C HIS A 164 7.19 -33.39 -4.42
N GLN A 165 7.77 -33.69 -5.59
CA GLN A 165 8.09 -32.69 -6.61
C GLN A 165 6.83 -31.95 -7.11
N LEU A 166 5.75 -32.68 -7.40
CA LEU A 166 4.48 -32.09 -7.80
C LEU A 166 3.88 -31.20 -6.72
N ASN A 167 3.91 -31.65 -5.45
CA ASN A 167 3.42 -30.84 -4.33
C ASN A 167 4.24 -29.55 -4.17
N TYR A 168 5.56 -29.61 -4.33
CA TYR A 168 6.40 -28.42 -4.32
C TYR A 168 6.04 -27.46 -5.46
N MET A 169 5.84 -27.97 -6.68
CA MET A 169 5.40 -27.14 -7.80
C MET A 169 4.04 -26.51 -7.55
N HIS A 170 3.08 -27.27 -7.02
CA HIS A 170 1.75 -26.79 -6.68
C HIS A 170 1.82 -25.68 -5.63
N GLN A 171 2.61 -25.86 -4.57
CA GLN A 171 2.79 -24.84 -3.54
C GLN A 171 3.44 -23.58 -4.10
N ARG A 172 4.47 -23.72 -4.96
CA ARG A 172 5.12 -22.59 -5.62
C ARG A 172 4.14 -21.82 -6.51
N LEU A 173 3.34 -22.53 -7.31
CA LEU A 173 2.31 -21.92 -8.16
C LEU A 173 1.23 -21.22 -7.33
N GLY A 174 0.79 -21.83 -6.22
CA GLY A 174 -0.15 -21.21 -5.29
C GLY A 174 0.39 -19.90 -4.70
N ASN A 175 1.65 -19.91 -4.23
CA ASN A 175 2.31 -18.72 -3.71
C ASN A 175 2.46 -17.62 -4.78
N ASN A 176 2.83 -18.00 -6.01
CA ASN A 176 2.93 -17.07 -7.12
C ASN A 176 1.56 -16.47 -7.48
N SER A 177 0.49 -17.26 -7.48
CA SER A 177 -0.87 -16.78 -7.74
C SER A 177 -1.26 -15.70 -6.72
N VAL A 178 -1.06 -15.97 -5.43
CA VAL A 178 -1.38 -15.00 -4.36
C VAL A 178 -0.56 -13.71 -4.51
N SER A 179 0.72 -13.82 -4.89
CA SER A 179 1.59 -12.67 -5.14
C SER A 179 1.10 -11.83 -6.33
N LEU A 180 0.74 -12.49 -7.44
CA LEU A 180 0.20 -11.83 -8.63
C LEU A 180 -1.15 -11.16 -8.34
N ASP A 181 -2.04 -11.82 -7.60
CA ASP A 181 -3.30 -11.22 -7.16
C ASP A 181 -3.06 -9.98 -6.28
N GLY A 182 -2.04 -10.02 -5.41
CA GLY A 182 -1.56 -8.87 -4.65
C GLY A 182 -1.14 -7.71 -5.56
N HIS A 183 -0.27 -7.97 -6.54
CA HIS A 183 0.16 -6.96 -7.51
C HIS A 183 -1.02 -6.40 -8.33
N ILE A 184 -1.98 -7.24 -8.76
CA ILE A 184 -3.18 -6.79 -9.46
C ILE A 184 -4.03 -5.88 -8.58
N GLY A 185 -4.17 -6.21 -7.29
CA GLY A 185 -4.85 -5.37 -6.31
C GLY A 185 -4.18 -4.00 -6.15
N GLU A 186 -2.84 -3.97 -6.03
CA GLU A 186 -2.06 -2.73 -5.95
C GLU A 186 -2.18 -1.90 -7.23
N MET A 187 -2.05 -2.50 -8.42
CA MET A 187 -2.23 -1.82 -9.71
C MET A 187 -3.65 -1.27 -9.87
N SER A 188 -4.67 -1.99 -9.39
CA SER A 188 -6.06 -1.52 -9.43
C SER A 188 -6.27 -0.32 -8.51
N ALA A 189 -5.64 -0.32 -7.33
CA ALA A 189 -5.70 0.79 -6.39
C ALA A 189 -4.97 2.04 -6.93
N THR A 190 -3.79 1.88 -7.54
CA THR A 190 -3.07 3.00 -8.17
C THR A 190 -3.84 3.57 -9.36
N LEU A 191 -4.45 2.73 -10.19
CA LEU A 191 -5.31 3.16 -11.29
C LEU A 191 -6.52 3.94 -10.78
N SER A 192 -7.20 3.45 -9.74
CA SER A 192 -8.32 4.18 -9.12
C SER A 192 -7.89 5.54 -8.56
N SER A 193 -6.72 5.62 -7.93
CA SER A 193 -6.17 6.89 -7.44
C SER A 193 -5.83 7.84 -8.58
N ALA A 194 -5.20 7.35 -9.65
CA ALA A 194 -4.88 8.15 -10.83
C ALA A 194 -6.14 8.68 -11.52
N GLN A 195 -7.19 7.87 -11.58
CA GLN A 195 -8.47 8.29 -12.14
C GLN A 195 -9.15 9.38 -11.30
N LYS A 196 -9.15 9.25 -9.97
CA LYS A 196 -9.62 10.32 -9.08
C LYS A 196 -8.84 11.62 -9.27
N GLU A 197 -7.52 11.54 -9.46
CA GLU A 197 -6.69 12.73 -9.68
C GLU A 197 -6.95 13.38 -11.04
N ARG A 198 -7.17 12.56 -12.07
CA ARG A 198 -7.63 13.04 -13.38
C ARG A 198 -8.96 13.78 -13.26
N ASP A 199 -9.92 13.21 -12.53
CA ASP A 199 -11.25 13.83 -12.35
C ASP A 199 -11.14 15.17 -11.60
N ARG A 200 -10.28 15.26 -10.57
CA ARG A 200 -9.97 16.53 -9.89
C ARG A 200 -9.35 17.55 -10.83
N SER A 201 -8.38 17.14 -11.63
CA SER A 201 -7.72 18.01 -12.62
C SER A 201 -8.72 18.53 -13.66
N GLN A 202 -9.65 17.67 -14.11
CA GLN A 202 -10.71 18.07 -15.03
C GLN A 202 -11.67 19.08 -14.40
N ASN A 203 -12.03 18.92 -13.13
CA ASN A 203 -12.87 19.88 -12.42
C ASN A 203 -12.16 21.23 -12.28
N MET A 204 -10.88 21.26 -11.89
CA MET A 204 -10.10 22.50 -11.82
C MET A 204 -10.02 23.21 -13.18
N LEU A 205 -9.82 22.47 -14.27
CA LEU A 205 -9.85 23.05 -15.62
C LEU A 205 -11.21 23.67 -15.94
N SER A 206 -12.31 23.00 -15.58
CA SER A 206 -13.65 23.55 -15.81
C SER A 206 -13.93 24.81 -14.99
N GLU A 207 -13.40 24.89 -13.76
CA GLU A 207 -13.47 26.10 -12.93
C GLU A 207 -12.66 27.24 -13.55
N LEU A 208 -11.44 26.97 -14.03
CA LEU A 208 -10.61 27.94 -14.73
C LEU A 208 -11.30 28.45 -16.00
N ASP A 209 -11.86 27.56 -16.83
CA ASP A 209 -12.61 27.94 -18.03
C ASP A 209 -13.81 28.84 -17.68
N SER A 210 -14.53 28.53 -16.60
CA SER A 210 -15.64 29.37 -16.13
C SER A 210 -15.17 30.74 -15.65
N SER A 211 -14.05 30.80 -14.93
CA SER A 211 -13.47 32.05 -14.44
C SER A 211 -12.94 32.93 -15.57
N LEU A 212 -12.33 32.32 -16.59
CA LEU A 212 -11.87 32.99 -17.81
C LEU A 212 -13.06 33.57 -18.57
N PHE A 213 -14.15 32.82 -18.69
CA PHE A 213 -15.38 33.30 -19.32
C PHE A 213 -15.99 34.49 -18.56
N CYS A 214 -16.05 34.44 -17.22
CA CYS A 214 -16.49 35.56 -16.39
C CYS A 214 -15.60 36.79 -16.59
N ALA A 215 -14.27 36.63 -16.48
CA ALA A 215 -13.33 37.74 -16.66
C ALA A 215 -13.39 38.34 -18.08
N SER A 216 -13.57 37.51 -19.11
CA SER A 216 -13.79 38.00 -20.49
C SER A 216 -15.08 38.80 -20.61
N THR A 217 -16.14 38.36 -19.94
CA THR A 217 -17.42 39.07 -19.95
C THR A 217 -17.31 40.41 -19.23
N GLU A 218 -16.66 40.45 -18.07
CA GLU A 218 -16.38 41.69 -17.33
C GLU A 218 -15.53 42.65 -18.17
N LEU A 219 -14.51 42.15 -18.88
CA LEU A 219 -13.70 42.96 -19.78
C LEU A 219 -14.57 43.57 -20.90
N ASP A 220 -15.42 42.78 -21.56
CA ASP A 220 -16.32 43.27 -22.60
C ASP A 220 -17.31 44.32 -22.07
N GLU A 221 -17.80 44.17 -20.84
CA GLU A 221 -18.64 45.15 -20.18
C GLU A 221 -17.88 46.46 -19.90
N THR A 222 -16.67 46.38 -19.35
CA THR A 222 -15.85 47.59 -19.10
C THR A 222 -15.48 48.32 -20.39
N ILE A 223 -15.23 47.59 -21.48
CA ILE A 223 -14.98 48.20 -22.81
C ILE A 223 -16.23 48.96 -23.27
N LYS A 224 -17.42 48.39 -23.11
CA LYS A 224 -18.69 49.07 -23.46
C LYS A 224 -18.90 50.32 -22.62
N ASP A 225 -18.68 50.25 -21.32
CA ASP A 225 -18.82 51.39 -20.41
C ASP A 225 -17.85 52.53 -20.79
N LEU A 226 -16.59 52.19 -21.09
CA LEU A 226 -15.60 53.15 -21.56
C LEU A 226 -16.01 53.82 -22.89
N LEU A 227 -16.56 53.05 -23.83
CA LEU A 227 -17.08 53.60 -25.09
C LEU A 227 -18.25 54.56 -24.86
N ILE A 228 -19.15 54.27 -23.91
CA ILE A 228 -20.26 55.18 -23.58
C ILE A 228 -19.70 56.49 -23.02
N VAL A 229 -18.76 56.41 -22.07
CA VAL A 229 -18.11 57.60 -21.46
C VAL A 229 -17.35 58.42 -22.49
N ASP A 230 -16.62 57.78 -23.41
CA ASP A 230 -15.88 58.48 -24.46
C ASP A 230 -16.81 59.20 -25.45
N ASN A 231 -17.92 58.55 -25.81
CA ASN A 231 -18.97 59.17 -26.63
C ASN A 231 -19.65 60.35 -25.92
N GLU A 232 -19.92 60.25 -24.62
CA GLU A 232 -20.43 61.35 -23.80
C GLU A 232 -19.45 62.52 -23.74
N ARG A 233 -18.18 62.22 -23.48
CA ARG A 233 -17.11 63.23 -23.46
C ARG A 233 -16.97 63.93 -24.81
N SER A 234 -17.03 63.17 -25.91
CA SER A 234 -16.95 63.71 -27.27
C SER A 234 -18.15 64.62 -27.58
N ARG A 235 -19.36 64.22 -27.19
CA ARG A 235 -20.57 65.07 -27.30
C ARG A 235 -20.45 66.35 -26.47
N GLU A 236 -19.95 66.25 -25.25
CA GLU A 236 -19.76 67.39 -24.37
C GLU A 236 -18.72 68.37 -24.93
N LEU A 237 -17.60 67.85 -25.42
CA LEU A 237 -16.56 68.65 -26.06
C LEU A 237 -17.11 69.36 -27.31
N PHE A 238 -17.89 68.66 -28.14
CA PHE A 238 -18.53 69.27 -29.30
C PHE A 238 -19.48 70.40 -28.90
N ARG A 239 -20.31 70.20 -27.86
CA ARG A 239 -21.19 71.25 -27.32
C ARG A 239 -20.39 72.47 -26.85
N LYS A 240 -19.29 72.24 -26.12
CA LYS A 240 -18.41 73.33 -25.64
C LYS A 240 -17.72 74.07 -26.79
N GLN A 241 -17.29 73.37 -27.83
CA GLN A 241 -16.76 73.99 -29.05
C GLN A 241 -17.82 74.85 -29.75
N GLN A 242 -19.07 74.39 -29.82
CA GLN A 242 -20.17 75.16 -30.40
C GLN A 242 -20.49 76.42 -29.57
N GLU A 243 -20.53 76.30 -28.24
CA GLU A 243 -20.68 77.43 -27.32
C GLU A 243 -19.55 78.46 -27.51
N ALA A 244 -18.30 78.02 -27.56
CA ALA A 244 -17.14 78.87 -27.81
C ALA A 244 -17.24 79.59 -29.18
N ALA A 245 -17.59 78.88 -30.24
CA ALA A 245 -17.79 79.46 -31.57
C ALA A 245 -18.97 80.47 -31.61
N SER A 246 -19.99 80.27 -30.78
CA SER A 246 -21.08 81.25 -30.61
C SER A 246 -20.62 82.48 -29.84
N ALA A 247 -19.84 82.31 -28.78
CA ALA A 247 -19.25 83.41 -28.03
C ALA A 247 -18.33 84.26 -28.91
N GLU A 248 -17.49 83.64 -29.74
CA GLU A 248 -16.62 84.35 -30.70
C GLU A 248 -17.45 85.17 -31.70
N ARG A 249 -18.57 84.62 -32.21
CA ARG A 249 -19.50 85.37 -33.08
C ARG A 249 -20.12 86.56 -32.37
N MET A 250 -20.52 86.41 -31.10
CA MET A 250 -21.06 87.49 -30.28
C MET A 250 -20.03 88.59 -30.00
N GLU A 251 -18.78 88.21 -29.76
CA GLU A 251 -17.67 89.14 -29.59
C GLU A 251 -17.43 89.94 -30.87
N LYS A 252 -17.35 89.28 -32.03
CA LYS A 252 -17.24 89.95 -33.34
C LYS A 252 -18.41 90.90 -33.60
N TRP A 253 -19.64 90.48 -33.27
CA TRP A 253 -20.82 91.33 -33.39
C TRP A 253 -20.74 92.55 -32.47
N ASN A 254 -20.31 92.38 -31.22
CA ASN A 254 -20.10 93.47 -30.27
C ASN A 254 -19.03 94.46 -30.75
N ILE A 255 -17.89 93.96 -31.24
CA ILE A 255 -16.82 94.78 -31.82
C ILE A 255 -17.37 95.58 -33.01
N ASN A 256 -18.09 94.94 -33.93
CA ASN A 256 -18.69 95.61 -35.08
C ASN A 256 -19.71 96.68 -34.65
N ARG A 257 -20.55 96.39 -33.66
CA ARG A 257 -21.53 97.33 -33.12
C ARG A 257 -20.86 98.54 -32.47
N VAL A 258 -19.83 98.31 -31.65
CA VAL A 258 -19.05 99.40 -31.03
C VAL A 258 -18.36 100.23 -32.10
N ASN A 259 -17.73 99.59 -33.08
CA ASN A 259 -17.09 100.28 -34.20
C ASN A 259 -18.10 101.08 -35.04
N SER A 260 -19.29 100.55 -35.31
CA SER A 260 -20.34 101.25 -36.04
C SER A 260 -20.89 102.45 -35.25
N ASN A 261 -21.12 102.29 -33.94
CA ASN A 261 -21.51 103.39 -33.06
C ASN A 261 -20.41 104.46 -33.01
N MET A 262 -19.14 104.04 -32.90
CA MET A 262 -18.00 104.94 -32.88
C MET A 262 -17.87 105.71 -34.20
N ALA A 263 -18.00 105.04 -35.35
CA ALA A 263 -18.03 105.68 -36.66
C ALA A 263 -19.22 106.65 -36.83
N MET A 264 -20.40 106.31 -36.30
CA MET A 264 -21.55 107.22 -36.28
C MET A 264 -21.30 108.45 -35.40
N HIS A 265 -20.71 108.27 -34.21
CA HIS A 265 -20.32 109.37 -33.34
C HIS A 265 -19.24 110.25 -33.98
N GLU A 266 -18.30 109.67 -34.71
CA GLU A 266 -17.25 110.40 -35.45
C GLU A 266 -17.85 111.21 -36.61
N SER A 267 -18.80 110.63 -37.36
CA SER A 267 -19.54 111.33 -38.42
C SER A 267 -20.42 112.47 -37.88
N LEU A 268 -21.11 112.27 -36.76
CA LEU A 268 -21.87 113.32 -36.08
C LEU A 268 -20.96 114.38 -35.44
N ALA A 269 -19.70 114.01 -35.15
CA ALA A 269 -18.75 114.94 -34.57
C ALA A 269 -18.24 115.97 -35.60
N ASP A 270 -18.17 115.63 -36.88
CA ASP A 270 -17.74 116.56 -37.93
C ASP A 270 -18.81 117.60 -38.30
N GLU A 271 -20.12 117.29 -38.20
CA GLU A 271 -21.21 118.27 -38.44
C GLU A 271 -21.29 119.38 -37.37
N ASN A 272 -20.76 119.13 -36.17
CA ASN A 272 -20.82 120.07 -35.03
C ASN A 272 -19.47 120.72 -34.68
N ARG A 273 -18.48 120.69 -35.59
CA ARG A 273 -17.12 121.18 -35.34
C ARG A 273 -17.05 122.70 -35.21
N SER A 274 -17.78 123.44 -36.06
CA SER A 274 -17.79 124.91 -36.06
C SER A 274 -18.57 125.53 -34.89
N GLU A 275 -19.70 124.94 -34.51
CA GLU A 275 -20.47 125.35 -33.32
C GLU A 275 -19.74 125.00 -32.02
N ARG A 276 -19.01 123.87 -31.97
CA ARG A 276 -18.13 123.55 -30.83
C ARG A 276 -17.02 124.57 -30.63
N ASP A 277 -16.35 125.05 -31.68
CA ASP A 277 -15.26 126.02 -31.53
C ASP A 277 -15.73 127.41 -31.06
N ARG A 278 -17.00 127.76 -31.35
CA ARG A 278 -17.66 128.98 -30.87
C ARG A 278 -18.12 128.82 -29.43
N LEU A 279 -18.77 127.71 -29.09
CA LEU A 279 -19.18 127.38 -27.72
C LEU A 279 -17.97 127.16 -26.80
N GLN A 280 -16.87 126.60 -27.30
CA GLN A 280 -15.65 126.37 -26.52
C GLN A 280 -14.95 127.69 -26.16
N ARG A 281 -15.09 128.76 -26.94
CA ARG A 281 -14.62 130.11 -26.57
C ARG A 281 -15.48 130.71 -25.44
N SER A 282 -16.81 130.63 -25.56
CA SER A 282 -17.73 131.09 -24.49
C SER A 282 -17.61 130.26 -23.20
N VAL A 283 -17.38 128.95 -23.33
CA VAL A 283 -17.13 128.04 -22.22
C VAL A 283 -15.74 128.25 -21.62
N ARG A 284 -14.70 128.63 -22.38
CA ARG A 284 -13.38 128.98 -21.81
C ARG A 284 -13.44 130.21 -20.92
N GLU A 285 -14.28 131.18 -21.28
CA GLU A 285 -14.52 132.41 -20.52
C GLU A 285 -15.38 132.17 -19.28
N ARG A 286 -16.47 131.39 -19.39
CA ARG A 286 -17.20 130.89 -18.21
C ARG A 286 -16.36 129.94 -17.34
N ARG A 287 -15.47 129.14 -17.93
CA ARG A 287 -14.52 128.27 -17.21
C ARG A 287 -13.39 129.05 -16.57
N SER A 288 -13.06 130.28 -16.97
CA SER A 288 -12.07 131.07 -16.23
C SER A 288 -12.71 131.62 -14.94
N GLN A 289 -13.97 132.06 -15.03
CA GLN A 289 -14.77 132.51 -13.89
C GLN A 289 -15.15 131.36 -12.94
N LEU A 290 -15.54 130.19 -13.49
CA LEU A 290 -15.74 128.97 -12.70
C LEU A 290 -14.43 128.40 -12.16
N ARG A 291 -13.28 128.49 -12.86
CA ARG A 291 -11.99 128.03 -12.30
C ARG A 291 -11.55 128.86 -11.09
N ALA A 292 -11.87 130.15 -11.04
CA ALA A 292 -11.61 130.96 -9.85
C ALA A 292 -12.45 130.50 -8.65
N LEU A 293 -13.69 130.06 -8.88
CA LEU A 293 -14.60 129.53 -7.86
C LEU A 293 -14.27 128.07 -7.49
N ASN A 294 -14.03 127.21 -8.48
CA ASN A 294 -13.66 125.80 -8.33
C ASN A 294 -12.31 125.65 -7.66
N LYS A 295 -11.35 126.55 -7.84
CA LYS A 295 -10.07 126.47 -7.13
C LYS A 295 -10.27 126.58 -5.61
N SER A 296 -11.28 127.32 -5.14
CA SER A 296 -11.67 127.35 -3.72
C SER A 296 -12.47 126.12 -3.26
N MET A 297 -13.16 125.44 -4.19
CA MET A 297 -13.88 124.18 -3.93
C MET A 297 -12.94 122.97 -3.96
N ASP A 298 -11.99 122.93 -4.90
CA ASP A 298 -10.95 121.92 -5.11
C ASP A 298 -9.91 121.92 -3.98
N GLU A 299 -9.80 122.99 -3.18
CA GLU A 299 -9.02 123.01 -1.94
C GLU A 299 -9.77 122.36 -0.75
N ASN A 300 -11.11 122.24 -0.84
CA ASN A 300 -11.97 121.68 0.20
C ASN A 300 -12.49 120.26 -0.13
N MET A 301 -12.63 119.92 -1.42
CA MET A 301 -13.06 118.62 -1.91
C MET A 301 -12.12 117.44 -1.57
N PRO A 302 -10.78 117.54 -1.69
CA PRO A 302 -9.90 116.42 -1.34
C PRO A 302 -9.94 116.08 0.15
N LYS A 303 -10.33 117.03 1.01
CA LYS A 303 -10.54 116.77 2.45
C LYS A 303 -11.85 116.03 2.72
N LEU A 304 -12.90 116.28 1.93
CA LEU A 304 -14.17 115.55 2.04
C LEU A 304 -14.06 114.15 1.41
N SER A 305 -13.48 114.05 0.21
CA SER A 305 -13.22 112.78 -0.47
C SER A 305 -12.31 111.88 0.35
N SER A 306 -11.26 112.43 1.00
CA SER A 306 -10.42 111.65 1.91
C SER A 306 -11.17 111.10 3.13
N LEU A 307 -12.21 111.81 3.62
CA LEU A 307 -13.02 111.33 4.75
C LEU A 307 -14.04 110.28 4.28
N GLU A 308 -14.60 110.40 3.08
CA GLU A 308 -15.49 109.41 2.49
C GLU A 308 -14.74 108.15 2.00
N ASP A 309 -13.53 108.29 1.48
CA ASP A 309 -12.65 107.18 1.08
C ASP A 309 -12.18 106.37 2.28
N THR A 310 -11.90 107.03 3.41
CA THR A 310 -11.58 106.33 4.66
C THR A 310 -12.80 105.63 5.26
N LEU A 311 -13.99 106.22 5.14
CA LEU A 311 -15.24 105.61 5.59
C LEU A 311 -15.60 104.38 4.74
N THR A 312 -15.52 104.49 3.41
CA THR A 312 -15.82 103.39 2.48
C THR A 312 -14.76 102.29 2.51
N GLN A 313 -13.48 102.62 2.75
CA GLN A 313 -12.45 101.60 3.01
C GLN A 313 -12.74 100.82 4.31
N ILE A 314 -13.23 101.48 5.36
CA ILE A 314 -13.64 100.79 6.59
C ILE A 314 -14.85 99.88 6.32
N GLU A 315 -15.86 100.36 5.60
CA GLU A 315 -17.06 99.57 5.25
C GLU A 315 -16.73 98.36 4.36
N GLN A 316 -15.92 98.53 3.32
CA GLN A 316 -15.53 97.44 2.40
C GLN A 316 -14.58 96.42 3.05
N ALA A 317 -13.69 96.86 3.95
CA ALA A 317 -12.76 95.95 4.63
C ALA A 317 -13.43 95.14 5.75
N THR A 318 -14.51 95.64 6.36
CA THR A 318 -15.16 95.00 7.52
C THR A 318 -16.56 94.43 7.25
N GLY A 319 -17.24 94.82 6.17
CA GLY A 319 -18.53 94.25 5.76
C GLY A 319 -19.67 94.50 6.75
N VAL A 320 -19.64 95.65 7.44
CA VAL A 320 -20.57 96.02 8.51
C VAL A 320 -21.33 97.30 8.13
N ILE A 321 -22.66 97.29 8.27
CA ILE A 321 -23.57 98.36 7.76
C ILE A 321 -23.87 99.43 8.83
N SER A 322 -23.29 99.31 10.04
CA SER A 322 -23.50 100.26 11.14
C SER A 322 -22.28 100.34 12.07
N ILE A 323 -21.92 101.57 12.47
CA ILE A 323 -20.87 101.85 13.46
C ILE A 323 -21.09 101.07 14.76
N THR A 324 -22.34 100.75 15.11
CA THR A 324 -22.66 99.98 16.33
C THR A 324 -22.17 98.53 16.23
N GLU A 325 -22.31 97.92 15.05
CA GLU A 325 -21.85 96.56 14.78
C GLU A 325 -20.31 96.51 14.62
N ILE A 326 -19.67 97.60 14.17
CA ILE A 326 -18.20 97.73 14.15
C ILE A 326 -17.67 97.69 15.59
N VAL A 327 -18.25 98.46 16.49
CA VAL A 327 -17.85 98.49 17.91
C VAL A 327 -18.05 97.12 18.58
N GLN A 328 -19.14 96.42 18.25
CA GLN A 328 -19.42 95.10 18.82
C GLN A 328 -18.50 93.99 18.27
N LYS A 329 -18.15 94.04 16.97
CA LYS A 329 -17.13 93.14 16.39
C LYS A 329 -15.73 93.46 16.88
N MET A 330 -15.40 94.73 17.11
CA MET A 330 -14.11 95.13 17.70
C MET A 330 -13.98 94.65 19.15
N GLN A 331 -15.05 94.72 19.96
CA GLN A 331 -15.03 94.20 21.34
C GLN A 331 -14.78 92.70 21.42
N ASN A 332 -15.28 91.92 20.46
CA ASN A 332 -15.12 90.46 20.44
C ASN A 332 -13.96 89.99 19.53
N TYR A 333 -13.30 90.89 18.81
CA TYR A 333 -12.26 90.56 17.83
C TYR A 333 -11.09 89.84 18.49
N ASP A 334 -10.63 90.31 19.65
CA ASP A 334 -9.49 89.73 20.34
C ASP A 334 -9.78 88.29 20.80
N GLU A 335 -11.00 88.01 21.25
CA GLU A 335 -11.41 86.66 21.65
C GLU A 335 -11.55 85.72 20.45
N TYR A 336 -12.16 86.17 19.36
CA TYR A 336 -12.27 85.39 18.12
C TYR A 336 -10.89 85.13 17.50
N HIS A 337 -10.02 86.14 17.45
CA HIS A 337 -8.68 86.03 16.91
C HIS A 337 -7.81 85.10 17.77
N LEU A 338 -7.92 85.18 19.10
CA LEU A 338 -7.21 84.26 20.01
C LEU A 338 -7.68 82.81 19.84
N ARG A 339 -8.98 82.59 19.63
CA ARG A 339 -9.54 81.24 19.39
C ARG A 339 -9.09 80.67 18.06
N LEU A 340 -9.19 81.46 16.98
CA LEU A 340 -8.73 81.03 15.65
C LEU A 340 -7.22 80.77 15.61
N THR A 341 -6.41 81.58 16.29
CA THR A 341 -4.96 81.35 16.34
C THR A 341 -4.60 80.08 17.10
N LYS A 342 -5.32 79.75 18.19
CA LYS A 342 -5.17 78.46 18.89
C LYS A 342 -5.58 77.28 18.03
N GLU A 343 -6.73 77.36 17.35
CA GLU A 343 -7.21 76.28 16.48
C GLU A 343 -6.29 76.09 15.26
N LYS A 344 -5.81 77.18 14.65
CA LYS A 344 -4.81 77.16 13.58
C LYS A 344 -3.52 76.49 14.03
N MET A 345 -2.99 76.90 15.18
CA MET A 345 -1.76 76.31 15.74
C MET A 345 -1.93 74.80 15.98
N GLY A 346 -3.07 74.37 16.57
CA GLY A 346 -3.36 72.96 16.78
C GLY A 346 -3.57 72.16 15.48
N ALA A 347 -4.10 72.78 14.43
CA ALA A 347 -4.23 72.17 13.11
C ALA A 347 -2.85 72.04 12.41
N GLU A 348 -2.00 73.06 12.52
CA GLU A 348 -0.64 73.06 11.97
C GLU A 348 0.25 72.02 12.68
N GLU A 349 0.13 71.86 14.00
CA GLU A 349 0.82 70.79 14.74
C GLU A 349 0.38 69.40 14.30
N ARG A 350 -0.93 69.18 14.14
CA ARG A 350 -1.47 67.90 13.62
C ARG A 350 -0.98 67.61 12.21
N LEU A 351 -0.94 68.61 11.34
CA LEU A 351 -0.40 68.48 9.98
C LEU A 351 1.10 68.15 10.00
N LYS A 352 1.88 68.78 10.89
CA LYS A 352 3.30 68.51 11.06
C LYS A 352 3.56 67.10 11.58
N ALA A 353 2.77 66.63 12.55
CA ALA A 353 2.83 65.26 13.05
C ALA A 353 2.51 64.23 11.96
N ALA A 354 1.45 64.46 11.18
CA ALA A 354 1.07 63.59 10.06
C ALA A 354 2.15 63.53 8.97
N LYS A 355 2.76 64.68 8.62
CA LYS A 355 3.87 64.72 7.66
C LYS A 355 5.11 63.98 8.18
N SER A 356 5.42 64.09 9.47
CA SER A 356 6.54 63.36 10.07
C SER A 356 6.28 61.85 10.11
N ALA A 357 5.06 61.42 10.40
CA ALA A 357 4.67 60.00 10.35
C ALA A 357 4.77 59.45 8.93
N LEU A 358 4.25 60.18 7.93
CA LEU A 358 4.35 59.81 6.52
C LEU A 358 5.80 59.68 6.05
N ALA A 359 6.68 60.59 6.47
CA ALA A 359 8.11 60.52 6.14
C ALA A 359 8.78 59.27 6.75
N LYS A 360 8.48 58.95 8.02
CA LYS A 360 8.98 57.73 8.67
C LYS A 360 8.50 56.45 7.96
N ASP A 361 7.24 56.40 7.56
CA ASP A 361 6.69 55.25 6.83
C ASP A 361 7.28 55.12 5.42
N GLN A 362 7.57 56.25 4.75
CA GLN A 362 8.26 56.25 3.46
C GLN A 362 9.71 55.77 3.61
N ASP A 363 10.43 56.19 4.65
CA ASP A 363 11.78 55.70 4.96
C ASP A 363 11.76 54.21 5.32
N ALA A 364 10.80 53.75 6.12
CA ALA A 364 10.62 52.34 6.44
C ALA A 364 10.31 51.51 5.18
N ARG A 365 9.47 52.03 4.27
CA ARG A 365 9.18 51.40 2.98
C ARG A 365 10.39 51.40 2.05
N ALA A 366 11.20 52.45 2.05
CA ALA A 366 12.45 52.51 1.29
C ALA A 366 13.45 51.49 1.83
N GLN A 367 13.59 51.38 3.16
CA GLN A 367 14.40 50.37 3.82
C GLN A 367 13.94 48.95 3.48
N LEU A 368 12.63 48.67 3.56
CA LEU A 368 12.06 47.38 3.16
C LEU A 368 12.25 47.07 1.66
N LYS A 369 12.25 48.08 0.78
CA LYS A 369 12.59 47.91 -0.63
C LYS A 369 14.08 47.60 -0.83
N THR A 370 14.98 48.25 -0.07
CA THR A 370 16.42 48.00 -0.15
C THR A 370 16.86 46.71 0.55
N GLN A 371 16.12 46.27 1.57
CA GLN A 371 16.28 45.00 2.28
C GLN A 371 15.36 43.91 1.70
N GLY A 372 14.89 44.10 0.47
CA GLY A 372 13.82 43.33 -0.18
C GLY A 372 13.87 41.83 0.09
N PHE A 373 12.80 41.35 0.71
CA PHE A 373 12.40 39.95 0.65
C PHE A 373 12.23 39.59 -0.85
N GLY A 374 13.19 38.87 -1.41
CA GLY A 374 13.13 38.33 -2.77
C GLY A 374 14.13 38.85 -3.82
N THR A 375 15.02 39.81 -3.53
CA THR A 375 15.91 40.38 -4.57
C THR A 375 17.42 40.28 -4.31
N THR A 376 17.87 39.74 -3.18
CA THR A 376 19.29 39.44 -2.95
C THR A 376 19.59 37.98 -3.32
N GLU A 377 20.66 37.73 -4.08
CA GLU A 377 21.09 36.36 -4.43
C GLU A 377 21.27 35.46 -3.20
N LEU A 378 21.67 36.05 -2.06
CA LEU A 378 21.77 35.39 -0.76
C LEU A 378 20.42 34.81 -0.27
N ASN A 379 19.30 35.51 -0.46
CA ASN A 379 17.98 35.01 -0.06
C ASN A 379 17.50 33.87 -0.96
N ARG A 380 17.96 33.85 -2.22
CA ARG A 380 17.66 32.75 -3.15
C ARG A 380 18.50 31.51 -2.85
N GLU A 381 19.78 31.68 -2.51
CA GLU A 381 20.66 30.60 -2.04
C GLU A 381 20.13 29.96 -0.75
N ILE A 382 19.74 30.77 0.24
CA ILE A 382 19.12 30.26 1.49
C ILE A 382 17.80 29.52 1.19
N LEU A 383 16.97 30.02 0.26
CA LEU A 383 15.75 29.35 -0.16
C LEU A 383 16.03 28.02 -0.88
N ASP A 384 17.06 27.98 -1.72
CA ASP A 384 17.45 26.78 -2.46
C ASP A 384 18.12 25.76 -1.51
N ASP A 385 18.86 26.20 -0.50
CA ASP A 385 19.36 25.36 0.60
C ASP A 385 18.24 24.79 1.46
N ILE A 386 17.24 25.59 1.82
CA ILE A 386 16.05 25.12 2.55
C ILE A 386 15.29 24.11 1.71
N LYS A 387 15.11 24.35 0.40
CA LYS A 387 14.48 23.37 -0.50
C LYS A 387 15.31 22.08 -0.61
N ALA A 388 16.62 22.19 -0.72
CA ALA A 388 17.51 21.04 -0.75
C ALA A 388 17.42 20.23 0.56
N SER A 389 17.41 20.92 1.71
CA SER A 389 17.21 20.33 3.03
C SER A 389 15.85 19.64 3.18
N ILE A 390 14.77 20.24 2.66
CA ILE A 390 13.45 19.62 2.63
C ILE A 390 13.47 18.33 1.80
N VAL A 391 14.17 18.32 0.66
CA VAL A 391 14.28 17.14 -0.19
C VAL A 391 15.10 16.04 0.49
N THR A 392 16.22 16.37 1.11
CA THR A 392 17.05 15.39 1.83
C THR A 392 16.31 14.81 3.03
N GLU A 393 15.63 15.64 3.83
CA GLU A 393 14.77 15.17 4.93
C GLU A 393 13.61 14.31 4.45
N LYS A 394 12.99 14.65 3.30
CA LYS A 394 11.92 13.82 2.72
C LYS A 394 12.44 12.44 2.28
N ILE A 395 13.68 12.36 1.78
CA ILE A 395 14.33 11.08 1.45
C ILE A 395 14.66 10.31 2.74
N GLY A 396 15.22 10.99 3.75
CA GLY A 396 15.48 10.41 5.08
C GLY A 396 14.22 9.85 5.73
N GLY A 397 13.13 10.61 5.72
CA GLY A 397 11.83 10.18 6.23
C GLY A 397 11.24 8.97 5.50
N LYS A 398 11.46 8.84 4.17
CA LYS A 398 11.07 7.62 3.42
C LYS A 398 11.88 6.41 3.87
N ILE A 399 13.18 6.57 4.09
CA ILE A 399 14.06 5.50 4.59
C ILE A 399 13.61 5.07 5.99
N VAL A 400 13.43 6.02 6.91
CA VAL A 400 12.96 5.75 8.29
C VAL A 400 11.59 5.07 8.30
N LYS A 401 10.67 5.52 7.45
CA LYS A 401 9.34 4.88 7.32
C LYS A 401 9.46 3.45 6.80
N SER A 402 10.32 3.20 5.81
CA SER A 402 10.58 1.86 5.29
C SER A 402 11.23 0.95 6.34
N THR A 403 12.20 1.45 7.10
CA THR A 403 12.83 0.69 8.19
C THR A 403 11.85 0.41 9.31
N ASN A 404 11.00 1.36 9.71
CA ASN A 404 9.96 1.13 10.71
C ASN A 404 8.95 0.09 10.23
N LYS A 405 8.51 0.14 8.97
CA LYS A 405 7.62 -0.89 8.41
C LYS A 405 8.26 -2.28 8.45
N ARG A 406 9.55 -2.37 8.15
CA ARG A 406 10.32 -3.62 8.25
C ARG A 406 10.44 -4.12 9.69
N LEU A 407 10.70 -3.22 10.65
CA LEU A 407 10.78 -3.54 12.07
C LEU A 407 9.42 -3.96 12.65
N GLU A 408 8.32 -3.31 12.26
CA GLU A 408 6.95 -3.72 12.61
C GLU A 408 6.66 -5.13 12.10
N ASN A 409 6.96 -5.42 10.83
CA ASN A 409 6.78 -6.76 10.27
C ASN A 409 7.62 -7.81 11.00
N LEU A 410 8.86 -7.47 11.37
CA LEU A 410 9.74 -8.35 12.15
C LEU A 410 9.19 -8.58 13.56
N LEU A 411 8.68 -7.54 14.22
CA LEU A 411 8.05 -7.63 15.53
C LEU A 411 6.79 -8.50 15.49
N ILE A 412 5.95 -8.35 14.46
CA ILE A 412 4.78 -9.20 14.24
C ILE A 412 5.21 -10.66 14.04
N GLY A 413 6.24 -10.91 13.24
CA GLY A 413 6.79 -12.24 13.02
C GLY A 413 7.34 -12.88 14.30
N LEU A 414 8.10 -12.12 15.10
CA LEU A 414 8.60 -12.57 16.41
C LEU A 414 7.45 -12.84 17.38
N ARG A 415 6.42 -11.99 17.41
CA ARG A 415 5.24 -12.19 18.27
C ARG A 415 4.48 -13.45 17.88
N GLN A 416 4.23 -13.67 16.59
CA GLN A 416 3.56 -14.88 16.10
C GLN A 416 4.39 -16.15 16.37
N GLY A 417 5.69 -16.11 16.11
CA GLY A 417 6.61 -17.21 16.41
C GLY A 417 6.69 -17.50 17.92
N GLY A 418 6.80 -16.46 18.73
CA GLY A 418 6.82 -16.53 20.20
C GLY A 418 5.53 -17.11 20.76
N ILE A 419 4.36 -16.68 20.28
CA ILE A 419 3.05 -17.26 20.65
C ILE A 419 2.98 -18.73 20.23
N GLY A 420 3.45 -19.08 19.04
CA GLY A 420 3.49 -20.47 18.56
C GLY A 420 4.36 -21.37 19.44
N LEU A 421 5.52 -20.87 19.86
CA LEU A 421 6.42 -21.56 20.78
C LEU A 421 5.82 -21.66 22.19
N TYR A 422 5.26 -20.56 22.68
CA TYR A 422 4.56 -20.48 23.97
C TYR A 422 3.45 -21.51 24.07
N ASN A 423 2.54 -21.56 23.10
CA ASN A 423 1.42 -22.51 23.09
C ASN A 423 1.87 -23.98 23.03
N ARG A 424 3.01 -24.28 22.39
CA ARG A 424 3.57 -25.64 22.34
C ARG A 424 4.24 -26.05 23.64
N LEU A 425 4.88 -25.11 24.33
CA LEU A 425 5.63 -25.37 25.56
C LEU A 425 4.78 -25.21 26.83
N LEU A 426 3.67 -24.48 26.74
CA LEU A 426 2.74 -24.23 27.85
C LEU A 426 2.27 -25.51 28.57
N PRO A 427 1.96 -26.64 27.89
CA PRO A 427 1.54 -27.87 28.59
C PRO A 427 2.63 -28.49 29.48
N PHE A 428 3.91 -28.17 29.22
CA PHE A 428 5.05 -28.70 29.97
C PHE A 428 5.48 -27.78 31.11
N HIS A 429 4.99 -26.55 31.12
CA HIS A 429 5.34 -25.52 32.10
C HIS A 429 5.13 -25.99 33.55
N SER A 430 3.92 -26.45 33.87
CA SER A 430 3.54 -26.85 35.23
C SER A 430 4.30 -28.05 35.79
N SER A 431 5.03 -28.78 34.94
CA SER A 431 5.88 -29.92 35.34
C SER A 431 7.37 -29.54 35.47
N LEU A 432 7.81 -28.45 34.82
CA LEU A 432 9.23 -28.09 34.65
C LEU A 432 9.62 -26.79 35.37
N LEU A 433 8.67 -25.87 35.52
CA LEU A 433 8.82 -24.58 36.18
C LEU A 433 7.78 -24.44 37.29
N ASN A 434 8.17 -23.77 38.38
CA ASN A 434 7.30 -23.44 39.51
C ASN A 434 6.77 -21.99 39.45
N GLU A 435 7.08 -21.26 38.38
CA GLU A 435 6.57 -19.90 38.14
C GLU A 435 5.14 -19.98 37.56
N GLU A 436 4.37 -18.89 37.56
CA GLU A 436 3.06 -18.83 36.88
C GLU A 436 3.26 -18.41 35.43
N ALA A 437 2.47 -18.98 34.51
CA ALA A 437 2.63 -18.70 33.08
C ALA A 437 2.21 -17.25 32.77
N PRO A 438 3.00 -16.48 31.98
CA PRO A 438 2.65 -15.11 31.60
C PRO A 438 1.26 -15.02 30.97
N VAL A 439 0.43 -14.10 31.49
CA VAL A 439 -0.90 -13.81 30.94
C VAL A 439 -0.72 -12.91 29.72
N LEU A 440 -1.07 -13.42 28.53
CA LEU A 440 -0.99 -12.64 27.30
C LEU A 440 -2.08 -11.57 27.29
N GLY A 441 -1.69 -10.30 27.08
CA GLY A 441 -2.63 -9.21 26.88
C GLY A 441 -3.50 -9.40 25.64
N GLU A 442 -4.69 -8.79 25.63
CA GLU A 442 -5.65 -8.89 24.53
C GLU A 442 -5.04 -8.41 23.20
N MET A 443 -5.27 -9.19 22.11
CA MET A 443 -4.51 -9.09 20.86
C MET A 443 -4.71 -7.79 20.08
N ASP A 444 -5.77 -7.02 20.36
CA ASP A 444 -6.27 -6.00 19.44
C ASP A 444 -5.96 -4.54 19.85
N SER A 445 -5.32 -4.28 21.01
CA SER A 445 -5.19 -2.89 21.53
C SER A 445 -3.82 -2.45 22.06
N THR A 446 -2.79 -3.31 22.06
CA THR A 446 -1.51 -2.96 22.69
C THR A 446 -0.62 -2.08 21.80
N ASN A 447 -0.22 -0.92 22.34
CA ASN A 447 0.88 -0.07 21.85
C ASN A 447 2.09 -0.93 21.42
N ALA A 448 2.79 -0.57 20.35
CA ALA A 448 3.94 -1.32 19.81
C ALA A 448 5.01 -1.62 20.87
N VAL A 449 5.20 -0.74 21.85
CA VAL A 449 6.12 -0.94 22.99
C VAL A 449 5.62 -2.06 23.90
N GLN A 450 4.33 -2.11 24.20
CA GLN A 450 3.73 -3.16 25.01
C GLN A 450 3.76 -4.51 24.27
N ALA A 451 3.44 -4.51 22.98
CA ALA A 451 3.54 -5.72 22.15
C ALA A 451 4.96 -6.29 22.10
N ALA A 452 5.99 -5.43 22.09
CA ALA A 452 7.37 -5.85 22.19
C ALA A 452 7.72 -6.40 23.59
N SER A 453 7.23 -5.77 24.66
CA SER A 453 7.42 -6.25 26.03
C SER A 453 6.81 -7.64 26.22
N ASP A 454 5.54 -7.82 25.82
CA ASP A 454 4.83 -9.11 25.94
C ASP A 454 5.51 -10.21 25.11
N THR A 455 6.04 -9.85 23.94
CA THR A 455 6.78 -10.79 23.08
C THR A 455 8.09 -11.22 23.75
N MET A 456 8.79 -10.29 24.39
CA MET A 456 10.03 -10.57 25.10
C MET A 456 9.79 -11.45 26.33
N GLU A 457 8.72 -11.18 27.09
CA GLU A 457 8.32 -12.01 28.24
C GLU A 457 7.94 -13.44 27.82
N MET A 458 7.19 -13.58 26.72
CA MET A 458 6.90 -14.90 26.13
C MET A 458 8.17 -15.65 25.74
N ILE A 459 9.08 -14.99 25.03
CA ILE A 459 10.32 -15.63 24.57
C ILE A 459 11.17 -16.07 25.76
N ASN A 460 11.38 -15.19 26.75
CA ASN A 460 12.11 -15.52 27.97
C ASN A 460 11.48 -16.69 28.73
N PHE A 461 10.15 -16.73 28.82
CA PHE A 461 9.44 -17.84 29.45
C PHE A 461 9.63 -19.15 28.68
N THR A 462 9.46 -19.13 27.36
CA THR A 462 9.68 -20.31 26.52
C THR A 462 11.12 -20.80 26.56
N GLU A 463 12.09 -19.89 26.64
CA GLU A 463 13.51 -20.21 26.81
C GLU A 463 13.77 -20.91 28.13
N LYS A 464 13.19 -20.42 29.25
CA LYS A 464 13.30 -21.10 30.56
C LYS A 464 12.73 -22.52 30.51
N VAL A 465 11.55 -22.70 29.92
CA VAL A 465 10.92 -24.04 29.79
C VAL A 465 11.79 -24.96 28.93
N LEU A 466 12.23 -24.48 27.77
CA LEU A 466 13.05 -25.26 26.84
C LEU A 466 14.42 -25.59 27.44
N GLY A 467 15.05 -24.65 28.14
CA GLY A 467 16.32 -24.83 28.84
C GLY A 467 16.24 -25.90 29.92
N LYS A 468 15.17 -25.89 30.73
CA LYS A 468 14.86 -26.96 31.69
C LYS A 468 14.63 -28.31 31.02
N MET A 469 13.85 -28.34 29.95
CA MET A 469 13.62 -29.53 29.13
C MET A 469 14.93 -30.13 28.60
N LEU A 470 15.83 -29.29 28.09
CA LEU A 470 17.14 -29.72 27.58
C LEU A 470 18.07 -30.19 28.70
N LEU A 471 17.99 -29.58 29.89
CA LEU A 471 18.76 -30.00 31.06
C LEU A 471 18.30 -31.37 31.60
N GLU A 472 16.99 -31.60 31.65
CA GLU A 472 16.38 -32.80 32.24
C GLU A 472 16.27 -33.98 31.26
N ILE A 473 16.07 -33.72 29.96
CA ILE A 473 15.86 -34.74 28.91
C ILE A 473 17.07 -34.89 27.98
N GLY A 474 17.79 -33.80 27.70
CA GLY A 474 18.78 -33.73 26.61
C GLY A 474 20.21 -34.10 26.97
N GLY A 475 20.62 -34.06 28.25
CA GLY A 475 22.00 -34.37 28.66
C GLY A 475 23.07 -33.40 28.12
N ILE A 476 22.68 -32.27 27.52
CA ILE A 476 23.60 -31.27 26.97
C ILE A 476 23.86 -30.22 28.07
N ARG A 477 25.11 -30.13 28.54
CA ARG A 477 25.54 -29.06 29.46
C ARG A 477 25.57 -27.74 28.70
N PHE A 478 24.79 -26.76 29.13
CA PHE A 478 24.83 -25.40 28.58
C PHE A 478 26.23 -24.79 28.79
N VAL A 479 26.79 -24.21 27.72
CA VAL A 479 27.87 -23.23 27.83
C VAL A 479 27.19 -21.89 28.11
N ASP A 480 27.33 -21.43 29.36
CA ASP A 480 26.80 -20.16 29.82
C ASP A 480 27.40 -19.02 28.98
N SER A 481 26.57 -18.39 28.15
CA SER A 481 26.97 -17.27 27.27
C SER A 481 26.60 -15.93 27.90
N ARG A 482 26.77 -15.81 29.22
CA ARG A 482 26.87 -14.50 29.90
C ARG A 482 28.34 -14.13 30.06
N VAL A 483 28.99 -13.79 28.95
CA VAL A 483 30.26 -13.06 29.00
C VAL A 483 29.92 -11.58 28.96
N ASP A 484 30.21 -10.90 30.06
CA ASP A 484 30.29 -9.45 30.20
C ASP A 484 30.91 -8.81 28.93
N THR A 485 30.09 -8.09 28.17
CA THR A 485 30.58 -7.19 27.13
C THR A 485 31.22 -5.98 27.80
N GLY A 486 32.49 -6.13 28.16
CA GLY A 486 33.29 -5.11 28.80
C GLY A 486 34.77 -5.29 28.51
N LYS A 487 35.17 -5.35 27.24
CA LYS A 487 36.52 -4.93 26.81
C LYS A 487 36.64 -4.86 25.29
N GLU A 488 36.96 -3.67 24.81
CA GLU A 488 37.60 -3.44 23.51
C GLU A 488 38.87 -4.28 23.40
N VAL A 489 39.00 -5.06 22.32
CA VAL A 489 40.30 -5.33 21.69
C VAL A 489 40.09 -5.37 20.18
N ALA A 490 40.93 -4.60 19.51
CA ALA A 490 40.98 -4.37 18.08
C ALA A 490 41.57 -5.55 17.28
N GLY A 491 41.08 -5.71 16.05
CA GLY A 491 41.88 -6.15 14.90
C GLY A 491 42.13 -7.66 14.75
N PRO A 492 42.51 -8.11 13.53
CA PRO A 492 41.58 -8.89 12.72
C PRO A 492 42.18 -10.21 12.21
N GLU A 493 41.44 -11.31 12.29
CA GLU A 493 41.62 -12.46 11.39
C GLU A 493 40.26 -13.10 11.12
N SER A 494 39.80 -13.02 9.86
CA SER A 494 38.63 -13.74 9.38
C SER A 494 39.07 -15.00 8.63
N PRO A 495 38.54 -16.18 8.99
CA PRO A 495 38.48 -17.30 8.07
C PRO A 495 37.07 -17.41 7.47
N THR A 496 37.05 -17.22 6.15
CA THR A 496 36.46 -18.15 5.17
C THR A 496 34.92 -18.31 5.13
N GLU A 497 34.36 -17.63 4.14
CA GLU A 497 33.35 -18.11 3.17
C GLU A 497 32.41 -19.25 3.60
N MET A 498 31.15 -18.90 3.89
CA MET A 498 30.01 -19.72 3.52
C MET A 498 28.89 -18.84 2.94
N MET A 499 28.71 -18.99 1.63
CA MET A 499 27.49 -18.84 0.83
C MET A 499 26.41 -17.87 1.32
N ASN A 500 26.45 -16.64 0.78
CA ASN A 500 25.25 -15.84 0.57
C ASN A 500 25.05 -15.66 -0.94
N CYS A 501 24.02 -16.28 -1.49
CA CYS A 501 23.59 -16.09 -2.87
C CYS A 501 23.10 -14.66 -3.06
N ARG A 502 23.99 -13.81 -3.57
CA ARG A 502 23.68 -12.46 -4.04
C ARG A 502 22.98 -12.57 -5.39
N VAL A 503 21.69 -12.27 -5.44
CA VAL A 503 20.95 -12.09 -6.71
C VAL A 503 21.33 -10.71 -7.28
N PRO A 504 21.95 -10.61 -8.46
CA PRO A 504 22.18 -9.31 -9.09
C PRO A 504 20.87 -8.77 -9.68
N PRO A 505 20.62 -7.45 -9.61
CA PRO A 505 19.47 -6.82 -10.26
C PRO A 505 19.63 -6.91 -11.78
N LYS A 506 18.60 -7.44 -12.45
CA LYS A 506 18.53 -7.54 -13.90
C LYS A 506 18.14 -6.17 -14.47
N ASN A 507 19.05 -5.54 -15.19
CA ASN A 507 18.80 -4.33 -15.97
C ASN A 507 17.77 -4.65 -17.07
N THR A 508 16.73 -3.81 -17.17
CA THR A 508 15.73 -3.82 -18.24
C THR A 508 15.92 -2.59 -19.13
N SER A 509 16.47 -2.81 -20.33
CA SER A 509 16.36 -1.97 -21.54
C SER A 509 17.29 -2.63 -22.57
N GLU A 510 17.00 -2.84 -23.84
CA GLU A 510 15.93 -2.55 -24.78
C GLU A 510 16.38 -3.35 -26.01
N GLU A 511 15.53 -4.16 -26.64
CA GLU A 511 15.75 -4.46 -28.07
C GLU A 511 14.47 -4.95 -28.72
N ASN A 512 14.15 -4.29 -29.82
CA ASN A 512 13.04 -4.53 -30.73
C ASN A 512 13.34 -5.70 -31.67
N ALA A 513 12.37 -6.60 -31.88
CA ALA A 513 12.13 -7.33 -33.14
C ALA A 513 10.81 -8.11 -32.97
N ALA A 514 9.72 -7.67 -33.60
CA ALA A 514 9.29 -8.06 -34.96
C ALA A 514 8.57 -9.42 -35.00
N ALA A 515 7.26 -9.32 -35.20
CA ALA A 515 6.30 -10.21 -35.87
C ALA A 515 6.70 -11.67 -36.18
N SER A 516 5.81 -12.59 -35.83
CA SER A 516 5.32 -13.61 -36.78
C SER A 516 3.97 -14.17 -36.32
N ASP A 517 3.18 -14.47 -37.33
CA ASP A 517 1.75 -14.69 -37.38
C ASP A 517 1.45 -16.20 -37.56
N GLU A 518 0.20 -16.56 -37.34
CA GLU A 518 -0.55 -17.75 -37.80
C GLU A 518 -0.45 -19.14 -37.13
N SER A 519 -1.64 -19.52 -36.62
CA SER A 519 -2.36 -20.80 -36.72
C SER A 519 -2.00 -21.99 -35.80
N THR A 520 -2.94 -22.41 -34.91
CA THR A 520 -3.82 -23.60 -35.09
C THR A 520 -4.69 -23.94 -33.84
N VAL A 521 -6.01 -23.85 -34.05
CA VAL A 521 -7.19 -24.63 -33.58
C VAL A 521 -6.96 -25.86 -32.65
N ASP A 522 -7.53 -25.91 -31.44
CA ASP A 522 -8.87 -26.43 -31.06
C ASP A 522 -8.98 -26.92 -29.59
N SER A 523 -10.19 -26.76 -29.05
CA SER A 523 -10.83 -27.56 -27.99
C SER A 523 -10.41 -27.39 -26.52
N SER A 524 -11.14 -26.52 -25.80
CA SER A 524 -11.62 -26.85 -24.45
C SER A 524 -12.84 -25.99 -24.09
N ASP A 525 -13.83 -26.61 -23.47
CA ASP A 525 -15.09 -26.04 -23.04
C ASP A 525 -14.89 -24.83 -22.11
N ASP A 526 -15.12 -23.62 -22.64
CA ASP A 526 -15.10 -22.37 -21.89
C ASP A 526 -16.36 -22.25 -21.03
N VAL A 527 -16.25 -22.62 -19.75
CA VAL A 527 -17.15 -22.09 -18.72
C VAL A 527 -16.70 -20.65 -18.44
N PRO A 528 -17.51 -19.61 -18.76
CA PRO A 528 -17.07 -18.23 -18.64
C PRO A 528 -16.65 -17.91 -17.21
N SER A 529 -15.40 -17.47 -17.04
CA SER A 529 -14.88 -17.02 -15.75
C SER A 529 -15.83 -16.00 -15.11
N ARG A 530 -16.00 -16.09 -13.79
CA ARG A 530 -16.86 -15.20 -12.99
C ARG A 530 -16.56 -13.71 -13.23
N CYS A 531 -15.33 -13.37 -13.61
CA CYS A 531 -14.94 -12.01 -14.01
C CYS A 531 -15.60 -11.57 -15.33
N HIS A 532 -15.74 -12.46 -16.32
CA HIS A 532 -16.42 -12.16 -17.59
C HIS A 532 -17.93 -11.96 -17.44
N LEU A 533 -18.58 -12.72 -16.55
CA LEU A 533 -19.99 -12.50 -16.22
C LEU A 533 -20.23 -11.17 -15.50
N LYS A 534 -19.28 -10.72 -14.67
CA LYS A 534 -19.34 -9.41 -14.01
C LYS A 534 -19.09 -8.26 -14.98
N THR A 535 -18.09 -8.35 -15.85
CA THR A 535 -17.81 -7.28 -16.83
C THR A 535 -18.93 -7.16 -17.86
N THR A 536 -19.50 -8.26 -18.34
CA THR A 536 -20.66 -8.21 -19.26
C THR A 536 -21.91 -7.67 -18.59
N SER A 537 -22.18 -8.04 -17.33
CA SER A 537 -23.29 -7.47 -16.57
C SER A 537 -23.10 -5.97 -16.29
N GLN A 538 -21.87 -5.53 -16.03
CA GLN A 538 -21.57 -4.11 -15.79
C GLN A 538 -21.66 -3.30 -17.07
N GLN A 539 -21.14 -3.81 -18.19
CA GLN A 539 -21.27 -3.18 -19.51
C GLN A 539 -22.74 -3.09 -19.96
N HIS A 540 -23.56 -4.09 -19.63
CA HIS A 540 -25.00 -4.05 -19.93
C HIS A 540 -25.74 -3.01 -19.07
N ALA A 541 -25.38 -2.87 -17.79
CA ALA A 541 -25.94 -1.84 -16.90
C ALA A 541 -25.54 -0.41 -17.34
N GLU A 542 -24.28 -0.23 -17.76
CA GLU A 542 -23.79 1.05 -18.29
C GLU A 542 -24.45 1.40 -19.64
N ALA A 543 -24.66 0.41 -20.52
CA ALA A 543 -25.39 0.61 -21.78
C ALA A 543 -26.85 1.03 -21.55
N GLN A 544 -27.54 0.42 -20.58
CA GLN A 544 -28.91 0.80 -20.22
C GLN A 544 -28.98 2.23 -19.65
N LEU A 545 -28.02 2.62 -18.81
CA LEU A 545 -27.95 3.97 -18.25
C LEU A 545 -27.67 5.02 -19.35
N LEU A 546 -26.82 4.69 -20.33
CA LEU A 546 -26.52 5.56 -21.46
C LEU A 546 -27.74 5.74 -22.38
N GLU A 547 -28.52 4.66 -22.60
CA GLU A 547 -29.76 4.69 -23.37
C GLU A 547 -30.85 5.51 -22.66
N GLU A 548 -30.95 5.39 -21.33
CA GLU A 548 -31.87 6.18 -20.51
C GLU A 548 -31.51 7.68 -20.54
N LEU A 549 -30.21 8.02 -20.46
CA LEU A 549 -29.72 9.39 -20.58
C LEU A 549 -29.95 9.97 -21.99
N ARG A 550 -29.76 9.17 -23.05
CA ARG A 550 -30.09 9.55 -24.44
C ARG A 550 -31.60 9.79 -24.60
N SER A 551 -32.43 8.96 -23.99
CA SER A 551 -33.89 9.11 -24.00
C SER A 551 -34.36 10.35 -23.23
N LYS A 552 -33.74 10.66 -22.08
CA LYS A 552 -33.98 11.90 -21.31
C LYS A 552 -33.56 13.14 -22.10
N LYS A 553 -32.39 13.12 -22.77
CA LYS A 553 -31.96 14.23 -23.67
C LYS A 553 -32.92 14.45 -24.84
N LYS A 554 -33.45 13.38 -25.46
CA LYS A 554 -34.47 13.49 -26.53
C LYS A 554 -35.79 14.08 -26.02
N ARG A 555 -36.21 13.77 -24.78
CA ARG A 555 -37.42 14.36 -24.16
C ARG A 555 -37.25 15.85 -23.83
N ILE A 556 -36.04 16.28 -23.44
CA ILE A 556 -35.73 17.70 -23.18
C ILE A 556 -35.68 18.50 -24.49
N LYS A 557 -35.14 17.92 -25.57
CA LYS A 557 -35.09 18.59 -26.90
C LYS A 557 -36.47 18.76 -27.55
N LYS A 558 -37.46 17.91 -27.21
CA LYS A 558 -38.86 18.03 -27.68
C LYS A 558 -39.71 19.05 -26.91
N LYS A 559 -39.20 19.66 -25.82
CA LYS A 559 -39.94 20.66 -25.01
C LYS A 559 -39.50 22.12 -25.22
N ARG A 560 -38.61 22.41 -26.18
CA ARG A 560 -38.30 23.79 -26.59
C ARG A 560 -39.11 24.16 -27.83
N PRO A 561 -39.92 25.24 -27.81
CA PRO A 561 -40.53 25.77 -29.02
C PRO A 561 -39.43 26.40 -29.91
N PRO A 562 -39.59 26.40 -31.24
CA PRO A 562 -38.61 27.02 -32.14
C PRO A 562 -38.68 28.55 -32.04
N SER A 563 -37.52 29.19 -31.85
CA SER A 563 -37.35 30.64 -31.91
C SER A 563 -37.63 31.16 -33.32
N ARG A 564 -38.61 32.06 -33.46
CA ARG A 564 -38.85 32.86 -34.66
C ARG A 564 -37.73 33.89 -34.83
N ARG A 565 -37.26 34.05 -36.07
CA ARG A 565 -36.38 35.13 -36.55
C ARG A 565 -37.21 36.40 -36.82
N ASP A 566 -36.63 37.52 -36.37
CA ASP A 566 -36.56 38.89 -36.89
C ASP A 566 -37.68 39.45 -37.77
N SER A 567 -38.27 40.57 -37.31
CA SER A 567 -38.80 41.65 -38.17
C SER A 567 -38.86 42.95 -37.36
N GLU A 568 -38.23 44.00 -37.89
CA GLU A 568 -38.28 45.38 -37.41
C GLU A 568 -39.64 46.05 -37.71
N ASN A 569 -39.98 47.03 -36.86
CA ASN A 569 -40.67 48.32 -37.10
C ASN A 569 -41.88 48.66 -36.20
N ASP A 570 -41.68 49.77 -35.49
CA ASP A 570 -42.57 50.91 -35.20
C ASP A 570 -44.01 50.73 -34.71
N GLY A 571 -44.24 51.23 -33.49
CA GLY A 571 -45.07 52.43 -33.31
C GLY A 571 -46.56 52.28 -32.96
N ILE A 572 -46.89 52.77 -31.75
CA ILE A 572 -48.11 53.51 -31.36
C ILE A 572 -49.33 52.72 -30.83
N ILE A 573 -49.46 52.77 -29.50
CA ILE A 573 -50.62 53.05 -28.61
C ILE A 573 -52.05 52.76 -29.14
N GLN A 574 -52.79 51.89 -28.44
CA GLN A 574 -54.12 52.23 -27.85
C GLN A 574 -54.67 51.17 -26.87
N THR A 575 -55.54 51.69 -26.01
CA THR A 575 -56.08 51.26 -24.72
C THR A 575 -57.26 50.27 -24.78
N ASP A 576 -57.49 49.65 -23.62
CA ASP A 576 -58.75 49.12 -23.06
C ASP A 576 -59.48 47.95 -23.75
N SER A 577 -59.59 46.84 -23.02
CA SER A 577 -60.86 46.37 -22.44
C SER A 577 -60.72 44.97 -21.82
N GLN A 578 -61.14 44.84 -20.56
CA GLN A 578 -61.50 43.57 -19.91
C GLN A 578 -62.90 43.12 -20.42
N PRO A 579 -63.32 41.82 -20.34
CA PRO A 579 -63.65 41.21 -19.05
C PRO A 579 -63.43 39.67 -18.90
N GLN A 580 -63.49 39.25 -17.62
CA GLN A 580 -64.04 38.02 -16.99
C GLN A 580 -64.32 36.78 -17.87
N ALA A 581 -64.26 35.53 -17.41
CA ALA A 581 -63.84 34.81 -16.22
C ALA A 581 -63.97 33.32 -16.62
N ASP A 582 -63.19 32.41 -16.03
CA ASP A 582 -63.67 31.07 -15.65
C ASP A 582 -62.51 30.26 -15.03
N THR A 583 -62.62 30.06 -13.72
CA THR A 583 -61.88 29.04 -12.96
C THR A 583 -62.66 27.73 -12.97
N PRO A 584 -61.96 26.57 -12.97
CA PRO A 584 -62.14 25.69 -11.82
C PRO A 584 -60.83 25.14 -11.25
N ASN A 585 -60.56 25.55 -10.01
CA ASN A 585 -60.18 24.78 -8.83
C ASN A 585 -59.84 23.27 -8.99
N ILE A 586 -58.56 22.90 -8.81
CA ILE A 586 -58.17 21.65 -8.12
C ILE A 586 -57.06 21.97 -7.11
N LYS A 587 -57.31 21.50 -5.89
CA LYS A 587 -56.55 21.70 -4.66
C LYS A 587 -55.30 20.81 -4.58
N ASN A 588 -54.27 21.41 -3.98
CA ASN A 588 -53.29 20.85 -3.04
C ASN A 588 -52.28 19.80 -3.52
N LEU A 589 -51.05 20.27 -3.74
CA LEU A 589 -49.83 19.56 -3.31
C LEU A 589 -48.87 20.56 -2.63
N ALA A 590 -48.14 20.06 -1.64
CA ALA A 590 -47.43 20.78 -0.59
C ALA A 590 -46.27 21.69 -1.04
N SER A 591 -45.96 22.62 -0.14
CA SER A 591 -45.06 23.77 -0.20
C SER A 591 -43.57 23.44 -0.35
N PRO A 592 -42.77 24.37 -0.91
CA PRO A 592 -41.44 24.66 -0.40
C PRO A 592 -41.37 26.07 0.21
N THR A 593 -40.44 26.17 1.16
CA THR A 593 -40.27 27.18 2.19
C THR A 593 -40.00 28.60 1.66
N LYS A 594 -40.62 29.57 2.35
CA LYS A 594 -40.48 31.03 2.20
C LYS A 594 -39.04 31.51 2.00
N ARG A 595 -38.81 32.26 0.93
CA ARG A 595 -37.88 33.40 0.92
C ARG A 595 -38.53 34.52 1.72
N GLN A 596 -37.91 34.93 2.83
CA GLN A 596 -38.21 36.20 3.47
C GLN A 596 -37.37 37.29 2.83
N SER A 597 -38.05 38.35 2.41
CA SER A 597 -37.48 39.64 2.10
C SER A 597 -36.85 40.25 3.36
N GLY A 598 -35.61 40.71 3.22
CA GLY A 598 -35.01 41.67 4.13
C GLY A 598 -34.26 42.70 3.30
N ASN A 599 -34.90 43.84 3.04
CA ASN A 599 -34.20 45.05 2.62
C ASN A 599 -33.14 45.37 3.68
N LYS A 600 -31.86 45.41 3.30
CA LYS A 600 -30.81 46.07 4.08
C LYS A 600 -30.32 47.30 3.30
N PRO A 601 -30.13 48.45 3.97
CA PRO A 601 -29.68 49.66 3.34
C PRO A 601 -28.21 49.54 2.91
N ARG A 602 -27.86 50.28 1.87
CA ARG A 602 -26.52 50.44 1.31
C ARG A 602 -25.54 50.82 2.43
N GLU A 603 -24.65 49.90 2.80
CA GLU A 603 -23.61 50.14 3.82
C GLU A 603 -22.56 51.11 3.27
N ASP A 604 -22.27 52.17 4.04
CA ASP A 604 -21.33 53.24 3.73
C ASP A 604 -19.88 52.72 3.92
N PRO A 605 -18.90 53.15 3.10
CA PRO A 605 -17.54 52.61 3.13
C PRO A 605 -16.76 52.95 4.42
N ILE A 606 -17.28 53.84 5.27
CA ILE A 606 -16.69 54.19 6.57
C ILE A 606 -16.94 53.07 7.61
N ASP A 607 -18.08 52.38 7.56
CA ASP A 607 -18.40 51.31 8.51
C ASP A 607 -17.53 50.06 8.29
N ARG A 608 -17.07 49.81 7.06
CA ARG A 608 -16.10 48.73 6.76
C ARG A 608 -14.72 48.97 7.34
N VAL A 609 -14.29 50.23 7.40
CA VAL A 609 -12.98 50.60 7.97
C VAL A 609 -13.02 50.47 9.49
N GLN A 610 -14.16 50.74 10.10
CA GLN A 610 -14.34 50.60 11.55
C GLN A 610 -14.40 49.14 12.00
N ALA A 611 -15.06 48.26 11.23
CA ALA A 611 -15.08 46.82 11.51
C ALA A 611 -13.69 46.16 11.38
N PHE A 612 -12.86 46.64 10.44
CA PHE A 612 -11.50 46.11 10.25
C PHE A 612 -10.52 46.53 11.37
N LEU A 613 -10.82 47.62 12.09
CA LEU A 613 -9.98 48.11 13.20
C LEU A 613 -10.34 47.51 14.56
N THR A 614 -11.52 46.88 14.70
CA THR A 614 -12.00 46.30 15.97
C THR A 614 -11.80 44.79 16.11
N GLU A 615 -11.37 44.08 15.06
CA GLU A 615 -11.12 42.63 15.10
C GLU A 615 -9.64 42.33 14.85
N VAL A 616 -8.77 42.74 15.79
CA VAL A 616 -7.42 42.17 15.93
C VAL A 616 -7.44 41.26 17.16
N PRO A 617 -7.23 39.94 17.03
CA PRO A 617 -7.06 39.08 18.19
C PRO A 617 -5.76 39.46 18.92
N SER A 618 -5.86 39.77 20.21
CA SER A 618 -4.73 39.80 21.11
C SER A 618 -4.12 38.38 21.21
N LEU A 619 -2.88 38.23 20.75
CA LEU A 619 -2.07 37.05 21.01
C LEU A 619 -1.50 37.15 22.43
N GLU A 620 -2.05 36.38 23.35
CA GLU A 620 -1.31 35.78 24.47
C GLU A 620 -1.01 34.32 24.13
#